data_AF-A0A0F7KTI0-F1
#
_entry.id   AF-A0A0F7KTI0-F1
#
_cell.length_a   1.000
_cell.length_b   1.000
_cell.length_c   1.000
_cell.angle_alpha   90.00
_cell.angle_beta   90.00
_cell.angle_gamma   90.00
#
_symmetry.space_group_name_H-M   'P 1'
#
loop_
_entity.id
_entity.type
_entity.pdbx_description
1 polymer ?
#
loop_
_entity_poly.entity_id
_entity_poly.type
_entity_poly.pdbx_seq_one_letter_code
_entity_poly.pdbx_strand_id
1 'polypeptide(L)' 'MERRSPGIYLLTLEDGARWEFVEAVPFSYNPPGRGSTVEISRAALGSFMLRYAGQPGVRVKRIQ' A
#
# COMPACT_ATOMS: atom_id res chain seq x y z
N MET A 1 4.40 -7.90 -4.55
CA MET A 1 4.42 -6.44 -4.74
C MET A 1 5.00 -6.11 -6.11
N GLU A 2 4.35 -5.22 -6.85
CA GLU A 2 4.71 -4.79 -8.21
C GLU A 2 4.78 -3.25 -8.25
N ARG A 3 5.76 -2.68 -8.95
CA ARG A 3 5.85 -1.23 -9.18
C ARG A 3 5.12 -0.87 -10.48
N ARG A 4 4.08 -0.05 -10.40
CA ARG A 4 3.27 0.37 -11.56
C ARG A 4 3.86 1.62 -12.23
N SER A 5 4.25 2.57 -11.39
CA SER A 5 4.88 3.84 -11.78
C SER A 5 5.91 4.25 -10.70
N PRO A 6 6.78 5.25 -10.94
CA PRO A 6 7.65 5.77 -9.89
C PRO A 6 6.86 6.16 -8.63
N GLY A 7 7.17 5.51 -7.50
CA GLY A 7 6.47 5.73 -6.22
C GLY A 7 5.04 5.15 -6.13
N ILE A 8 4.53 4.50 -7.18
CA ILE A 8 3.21 3.84 -7.16
C ILE A 8 3.38 2.33 -7.18
N TYR A 9 2.74 1.68 -6.24
CA TYR A 9 2.92 0.29 -5.95
C TYR A 9 1.59 -0.46 -5.86
N LEU A 10 1.60 -1.69 -6.39
CA LEU A 10 0.52 -2.65 -6.33
C LEU A 10 0.89 -3.76 -5.33
N LEU A 11 0.01 -3.95 -4.35
CA LEU A 11 0.10 -4.97 -3.34
C LEU A 11 -0.93 -6.06 -3.63
N THR A 12 -0.52 -7.28 -3.38
CA THR A 12 -1.40 -8.45 -3.40
C THR A 12 -1.22 -9.12 -2.05
N LEU A 13 -2.30 -9.19 -1.29
CA LEU A 13 -2.33 -9.85 0.00
C LEU A 13 -2.50 -11.37 -0.20
N GLU A 14 -2.29 -12.14 0.87
CA GLU A 14 -2.36 -13.60 0.83
C GLU A 14 -3.75 -14.13 0.44
N ASP A 15 -4.81 -13.42 0.83
CA ASP A 15 -6.20 -13.70 0.45
C ASP A 15 -6.53 -13.36 -1.02
N GLY A 16 -5.55 -12.85 -1.78
CA GLY A 16 -5.71 -12.43 -3.16
C GLY A 16 -6.21 -10.99 -3.34
N ALA A 17 -6.53 -10.26 -2.26
CA ALA A 17 -6.97 -8.88 -2.35
C ALA A 17 -5.87 -7.98 -2.94
N ARG A 18 -6.26 -7.09 -3.85
CA ARG A 18 -5.33 -6.20 -4.55
C ARG A 18 -5.52 -4.75 -4.16
N TRP A 19 -4.41 -4.10 -3.83
CA TRP A 19 -4.37 -2.74 -3.32
C TRP A 19 -3.36 -1.90 -4.08
N GLU A 20 -3.76 -0.74 -4.57
CA GLU A 20 -2.88 0.20 -5.28
C GLU A 20 -2.71 1.49 -4.48
N PHE A 21 -1.49 2.02 -4.49
CA PHE A 21 -1.18 3.32 -3.93
C PHE A 21 -1.91 4.42 -4.71
N VAL A 22 -2.59 5.30 -4.00
CA VAL A 22 -3.36 6.39 -4.62
C VAL A 22 -2.44 7.53 -5.06
N GLU A 23 -1.32 7.71 -4.37
CA GLU A 23 -0.34 8.76 -4.60
C GLU A 23 1.09 8.21 -4.55
N ALA A 24 2.01 8.89 -5.24
CA ALA A 24 3.39 8.45 -5.33
C ALA A 24 4.08 8.70 -3.98
N VAL A 25 4.68 7.65 -3.43
CA VAL A 25 5.49 7.77 -2.21
C VAL A 25 6.88 8.35 -2.51
N PRO A 26 7.51 9.03 -1.55
CA PRO A 26 8.86 9.53 -1.70
C PRO A 26 9.87 8.39 -1.94
N PHE A 27 11.02 8.72 -2.52
CA PHE A 27 12.08 7.73 -2.80
C PHE A 27 12.65 7.06 -1.54
N SER A 28 12.52 7.72 -0.39
CA SER A 28 12.88 7.18 0.93
C SER A 28 11.88 6.16 1.48
N TYR A 29 10.69 6.04 0.88
CA TYR A 29 9.72 5.05 1.31
C TYR A 29 10.22 3.66 0.95
N ASN A 30 10.34 2.80 1.96
CA ASN A 30 10.74 1.42 1.80
C ASN A 30 9.49 0.54 1.58
N PRO A 31 9.22 0.09 0.35
CA PRO A 31 8.05 -0.73 0.10
C PRO A 31 8.08 -2.10 0.81
N PRO A 32 6.92 -2.65 1.19
CA PRO A 32 6.84 -4.00 1.75
C PRO A 32 7.29 -5.06 0.74
N GLY A 33 8.15 -5.98 1.20
CA GLY A 33 8.60 -7.12 0.41
C GLY A 33 7.55 -8.23 0.31
N ARG A 34 7.87 -9.28 -0.45
CA ARG A 34 7.06 -10.52 -0.40
C ARG A 34 7.18 -11.14 1.00
N GLY A 35 6.06 -11.53 1.58
CA GLY A 35 6.00 -12.11 2.93
C GLY A 35 6.00 -11.08 4.06
N SER A 36 6.03 -9.77 3.76
CA SER A 36 5.91 -8.72 4.77
C SER A 36 4.46 -8.54 5.24
N THR A 37 4.27 -8.36 6.53
CA THR A 37 2.97 -7.99 7.11
C THR A 37 2.74 -6.49 6.97
N VAL A 38 1.55 -6.11 6.52
CA VAL A 38 1.10 -4.71 6.40
C VAL A 38 -0.22 -4.54 7.15
N GLU A 39 -0.45 -3.37 7.71
CA GLU A 39 -1.72 -3.03 8.33
C GLU A 39 -2.52 -2.14 7.38
N ILE A 40 -3.73 -2.57 7.02
CA ILE A 40 -4.65 -1.75 6.24
C ILE A 40 -5.85 -1.40 7.12
N SER A 41 -6.08 -0.10 7.29
CA SER A 41 -7.17 0.44 8.09
C SER A 41 -8.07 1.32 7.23
N ARG A 42 -9.38 1.33 7.54
CA ARG A 42 -10.32 2.25 6.91
C ARG A 42 -10.09 3.66 7.46
N ALA A 43 -9.93 4.64 6.58
CA ALA A 43 -9.82 6.05 6.88
C ALA A 43 -11.13 6.80 6.56
N ALA A 44 -11.11 8.13 6.71
CA ALA A 44 -12.27 8.96 6.46
C ALA A 44 -12.75 8.85 5.00
N LEU A 45 -14.05 9.06 4.78
CA LEU A 45 -14.67 9.13 3.45
C LEU A 45 -14.45 7.88 2.57
N GLY A 46 -14.33 6.70 3.19
CA GLY A 46 -14.17 5.45 2.44
C GLY A 46 -12.78 5.22 1.85
N SER A 47 -11.80 6.05 2.23
CA SER A 47 -10.39 5.80 1.91
C SER A 47 -9.80 4.70 2.81
N PHE A 48 -8.66 4.14 2.39
CA PHE A 48 -7.92 3.17 3.18
C PHE A 48 -6.47 3.65 3.37
N MET A 49 -5.90 3.32 4.52
CA MET A 49 -4.56 3.69 4.92
C MET A 49 -3.75 2.43 5.17
N LEU A 50 -2.63 2.29 4.45
CA LEU A 50 -1.65 1.24 4.64
C LEU A 50 -0.53 1.74 5.54
N ARG A 51 -0.17 0.97 6.57
CA ARG A 51 1.02 1.20 7.41
C ARG A 51 1.95 0.01 7.32
N TYR A 52 3.25 0.31 7.26
CA TYR A 52 4.30 -0.70 7.16
C TYR A 52 5.58 -0.23 7.85
N ALA A 53 6.17 -1.09 8.68
CA ALA A 53 7.49 -0.89 9.29
C ALA A 53 7.69 0.48 10.00
N GLY A 54 6.64 0.99 10.67
CA GLY A 54 6.69 2.29 11.36
C GLY A 54 6.78 3.52 10.45
N GLN A 55 6.65 3.34 9.13
CA GLN A 55 6.67 4.42 8.16
C GLN A 55 5.38 5.23 8.16
N PRO A 56 5.39 6.46 7.62
CA PRO A 56 4.17 7.21 7.35
C PRO A 56 3.17 6.36 6.57
N GLY A 57 1.91 6.42 6.99
CA GLY A 57 0.87 5.65 6.31
C GLY A 57 0.63 6.18 4.89
N VAL A 58 0.29 5.28 3.98
CA VAL A 58 0.07 5.57 2.56
C VAL A 58 -1.39 5.31 2.22
N ARG A 59 -2.02 6.24 1.51
CA ARG A 59 -3.39 6.03 1.01
C ARG A 59 -3.39 4.98 -0.08
N VAL A 60 -4.26 3.99 0.09
CA VAL A 60 -4.45 2.89 -0.85
C VAL A 60 -5.91 2.75 -1.24
N LYS A 61 -6.15 2.21 -2.42
CA LYS A 61 -7.48 1.83 -2.89
C LYS A 61 -7.49 0.34 -3.22
N ARG A 62 -8.60 -0.32 -2.89
CA ARG A 62 -8.84 -1.70 -3.34
C ARG A 62 -9.28 -1.67 -4.79
N ILE A 63 -8.73 -2.57 -5.59
CA ILE A 63 -9.01 -2.68 -7.04
C ILE A 63 -9.60 -4.03 -7.42
N GLN A 64 -9.48 -5.05 -6.55
CA GLN A 64 -10.09 -6.36 -6.72
C GLN A 64 -10.29 -7.07 -5.36
#